data_AF-A0A7I7TAJ6-F1
#
_entry.id   AF-A0A7I7TAJ6-F1
#
_cell.length_a   1.000
_cell.length_b   1.000
_cell.length_c   1.000
_cell.angle_alpha   90.00
_cell.angle_beta   90.00
_cell.angle_gamma   90.00
#
_symmetry.space_group_name_H-M   'P 1'
#
loop_
_entity.id
_entity.type
_entity.pdbx_description
1 polymer ?
#
loop_
_entity_poly.entity_id
_entity_poly.type
_entity_poly.pdbx_seq_one_letter_code
_entity_poly.pdbx_strand_id
1 'polypeptide(L)'
;MLDWVRNDLTGPGATRRVMLRVLVPAVLILAPFWLVPTAMWVRASMTVPILIPFIYFSHALNKIWRKHMLRVHQLDPDLIEKLERERNAGKHESYVERFGPRSTL
;
A
#
# COMPACT_ATOMS: atom_id res chain seq x y z
N MET A 1 -16.42 8.24 -17.61
CA MET A 1 -17.10 7.32 -16.66
C MET A 1 -16.12 6.46 -15.85
N LEU A 2 -14.92 6.15 -16.35
CA LEU A 2 -13.88 5.43 -15.58
C LEU A 2 -12.93 6.36 -14.79
N ASP A 3 -13.17 7.67 -14.84
CA ASP A 3 -12.31 8.69 -14.24
C ASP A 3 -12.24 8.57 -12.71
N TRP A 4 -13.32 8.11 -12.07
CA TRP A 4 -13.32 7.81 -10.63
C TRP A 4 -12.43 6.60 -10.30
N VAL A 5 -12.39 5.57 -11.15
CA VAL A 5 -11.51 4.39 -10.99
C VAL A 5 -10.06 4.82 -11.17
N ARG A 6 -9.79 5.63 -12.20
CA ARG A 6 -8.46 6.19 -12.46
C ARG A 6 -8.01 6.99 -11.24
N ASN A 7 -8.82 7.94 -10.77
CA ASN A 7 -8.48 8.74 -9.58
C ASN A 7 -8.36 7.91 -8.29
N ASP A 8 -9.14 6.85 -8.12
CA ASP A 8 -9.01 5.97 -6.96
C ASP A 8 -7.69 5.19 -7.00
N LEU A 9 -7.32 4.66 -8.17
CA LEU A 9 -6.14 3.83 -8.38
C LEU A 9 -4.85 4.61 -8.58
N THR A 10 -4.88 5.83 -9.10
CA THR A 10 -3.69 6.65 -9.41
C THR A 10 -3.55 7.89 -8.54
N GLY A 11 -4.61 8.31 -7.84
CA GLY A 11 -4.60 9.53 -7.04
C GLY A 11 -3.77 9.45 -5.74
N PRO A 12 -3.57 10.61 -5.08
CA PRO A 12 -2.86 10.67 -3.82
C PRO A 12 -3.54 9.80 -2.76
N GLY A 13 -2.74 8.99 -2.06
CA GLY A 13 -3.23 8.06 -1.04
C GLY A 13 -3.93 6.81 -1.56
N ALA A 14 -3.88 6.50 -2.86
CA ALA A 14 -4.46 5.28 -3.43
C ALA A 14 -4.03 4.01 -2.68
N THR A 15 -2.73 3.89 -2.37
CA THR A 15 -2.19 2.80 -1.55
C THR A 15 -2.87 2.71 -0.18
N ARG A 16 -3.08 3.85 0.49
CA ARG A 16 -3.69 3.87 1.82
C ARG A 16 -5.16 3.45 1.77
N ARG A 17 -5.91 3.85 0.74
CA ARG A 17 -7.32 3.44 0.56
C ARG A 17 -7.46 1.93 0.37
N VAL A 18 -6.59 1.33 -0.46
CA VAL A 18 -6.57 -0.13 -0.65
C VAL A 18 -6.17 -0.84 0.65
N MET A 19 -5.12 -0.38 1.33
CA MET A 19 -4.70 -0.95 2.61
C MET A 19 -5.83 -0.87 3.65
N LEU A 20 -6.55 0.25 3.75
CA LEU A 20 -7.67 0.40 4.66
C LEU A 20 -8.85 -0.53 4.30
N ARG A 21 -9.20 -0.69 3.03
CA ARG A 21 -10.26 -1.63 2.61
C ARG A 21 -9.95 -3.07 3.00
N VAL A 22 -8.67 -3.43 3.03
CA VAL A 22 -8.21 -4.76 3.43
C VAL A 22 -8.11 -4.86 4.96
N LEU A 23 -7.61 -3.82 5.64
CA LEU A 23 -7.41 -3.81 7.09
C LEU A 23 -8.71 -3.69 7.90
N VAL A 24 -9.70 -2.94 7.42
CA VAL A 24 -10.96 -2.72 8.13
C VAL A 24 -11.70 -4.02 8.46
N PRO A 25 -11.93 -4.95 7.51
CA PRO A 25 -12.53 -6.25 7.82
C PRO A 25 -11.76 -7.05 8.87
N ALA A 26 -10.43 -7.09 8.77
CA ALA A 26 -9.60 -7.81 9.74
C ALA A 26 -9.72 -7.23 11.15
N VAL A 27 -9.70 -5.90 11.28
CA VAL A 27 -9.87 -5.22 12.57
C VAL A 27 -11.27 -5.45 13.13
N LEU A 28 -12.32 -5.44 12.31
CA LEU A 28 -13.69 -5.72 12.75
C LEU A 28 -13.84 -7.13 13.33
N ILE A 29 -13.16 -8.11 12.74
CA ILE A 29 -13.15 -9.50 13.24
C ILE A 29 -12.37 -9.61 14.55
N LEU A 30 -11.27 -8.86 14.69
CA LEU A 30 -10.43 -8.88 15.89
C LEU A 30 -10.97 -8.04 17.04
N ALA A 31 -11.81 -7.03 16.77
CA ALA A 31 -12.30 -6.09 17.77
C ALA A 31 -13.05 -6.74 18.95
N PRO A 32 -13.91 -7.77 18.76
CA PRO A 32 -14.58 -8.45 19.87
C PRO A 32 -13.61 -9.13 20.85
N PHE A 33 -12.47 -9.64 20.37
CA PHE A 33 -11.47 -10.30 21.22
C PHE A 33 -10.82 -9.34 22.22
N TRP A 34 -10.87 -8.03 21.95
CA TRP A 34 -10.37 -7.01 22.86
C TRP A 34 -11.30 -6.70 24.04
N LEU A 35 -12.57 -7.11 23.96
CA LEU A 35 -13.55 -6.96 25.04
C LEU A 35 -13.39 -8.01 26.15
N VAL A 36 -12.62 -9.08 25.90
CA VAL A 36 -12.37 -10.12 26.89
C VAL A 36 -11.49 -9.54 28.02
N PRO A 37 -11.86 -9.72 29.30
CA PRO A 37 -11.11 -9.20 30.45
C PRO A 37 -9.84 -10.03 30.69
N THR A 38 -8.83 -9.81 29.86
CA THR A 38 -7.49 -10.38 29.99
C THR A 38 -6.45 -9.27 30.17
N ALA A 39 -5.21 -9.66 30.37
CA ALA A 39 -4.09 -8.74 30.43
C ALA A 39 -3.78 -8.12 29.05
N MET A 40 -3.29 -6.88 29.03
CA MET A 40 -2.99 -6.15 27.78
C MET A 40 -1.96 -6.86 26.89
N TRP A 41 -0.94 -7.48 27.49
CA TRP A 41 0.08 -8.23 26.73
C TRP A 41 -0.47 -9.51 26.11
N VAL A 42 -1.49 -10.12 26.71
CA VAL A 42 -2.17 -11.32 26.17
C VAL A 42 -3.00 -10.96 24.95
N ARG A 43 -3.76 -9.85 25.01
CA ARG A 43 -4.47 -9.33 23.83
C ARG A 43 -3.50 -8.99 22.69
N ALA A 44 -2.41 -8.30 23.02
CA ALA A 44 -1.40 -7.92 22.04
C ALA A 44 -0.70 -9.14 21.39
N SER A 45 -0.35 -10.16 22.17
CA SER A 45 0.32 -11.36 21.65
C SER A 45 -0.58 -12.18 20.73
N MET A 46 -1.90 -12.13 20.90
CA MET A 46 -2.85 -12.79 20.00
C MET A 46 -3.09 -11.99 18.71
N THR A 47 -3.13 -10.65 18.77
CA THR A 47 -3.47 -9.82 17.61
C THR A 47 -2.28 -9.34 16.79
N VAL A 48 -1.17 -8.96 17.42
CA VAL A 48 -0.02 -8.35 16.73
C VAL A 48 0.61 -9.31 15.71
N PRO A 49 0.84 -10.60 16.03
CA PRO A 49 1.41 -11.54 15.06
C PRO A 49 0.54 -11.77 13.83
N ILE A 50 -0.78 -11.58 13.94
CA ILE A 50 -1.72 -11.68 12.80
C ILE A 50 -1.64 -10.41 11.95
N LEU A 51 -1.52 -9.24 12.58
CA LEU A 51 -1.47 -7.96 11.88
C LEU A 51 -0.17 -7.75 11.09
N ILE A 52 0.97 -8.26 11.57
CA ILE A 52 2.27 -8.13 10.90
C ILE A 52 2.24 -8.65 9.45
N PRO A 53 1.94 -9.94 9.18
CA PRO A 53 1.89 -10.46 7.82
C PRO A 53 0.78 -9.77 7.02
N PHE A 54 -0.33 -9.42 7.66
CA PHE A 54 -1.44 -8.75 7.00
C PHE A 54 -1.04 -7.39 6.41
N ILE A 55 -0.33 -6.57 7.19
CA ILE A 55 0.20 -5.28 6.74
C ILE A 55 1.28 -5.50 5.67
N TYR A 56 2.18 -6.46 5.88
CA TYR A 56 3.26 -6.77 4.94
C TYR A 56 2.73 -7.19 3.57
N PHE A 57 1.85 -8.20 3.52
CA PHE A 57 1.27 -8.69 2.28
C PHE A 57 0.37 -7.65 1.63
N SER A 58 -0.43 -6.89 2.40
CA SER A 58 -1.24 -5.79 1.87
C SER A 58 -0.35 -4.76 1.17
N HIS A 59 0.78 -4.38 1.78
CA HIS A 59 1.74 -3.46 1.17
C HIS A 59 2.37 -4.02 -0.10
N ALA A 60 2.84 -5.27 -0.05
CA ALA A 60 3.52 -5.94 -1.17
C ALA A 60 2.58 -6.17 -2.37
N LEU A 61 1.35 -6.65 -2.12
CA LEU A 61 0.37 -6.98 -3.16
C LEU A 61 -0.32 -5.75 -3.73
N ASN A 62 -0.33 -4.62 -3.01
CA ASN A 62 -1.04 -3.42 -3.46
C ASN A 62 -0.60 -2.95 -4.86
N LYS A 63 0.69 -3.05 -5.20
CA LYS A 63 1.16 -2.72 -6.56
C LYS A 63 0.56 -3.66 -7.61
N ILE A 64 0.58 -4.97 -7.37
CA ILE A 64 0.05 -5.99 -8.27
C ILE A 64 -1.46 -5.82 -8.44
N TRP A 65 -2.18 -5.64 -7.34
CA TRP A 65 -3.64 -5.47 -7.34
C TRP A 65 -4.06 -4.20 -8.10
N ARG A 66 -3.38 -3.07 -7.89
CA ARG A 66 -3.67 -1.82 -8.62
C ARG A 66 -3.42 -1.98 -10.13
N LYS A 67 -2.31 -2.62 -10.50
CA LYS A 67 -1.99 -2.91 -11.92
C LYS A 67 -3.03 -3.85 -12.55
N HIS A 68 -3.46 -4.87 -11.80
CA HIS A 68 -4.52 -5.78 -12.24
C HIS A 68 -5.86 -5.05 -12.42
N MET A 69 -6.29 -4.22 -11.46
CA MET A 69 -7.53 -3.46 -11.54
C MET A 69 -7.54 -2.46 -12.70
N LEU A 70 -6.42 -1.81 -13.00
CA LEU A 70 -6.32 -0.97 -14.21
C LEU A 70 -6.60 -1.80 -15.48
N ARG A 71 -6.03 -3.01 -15.57
CA ARG A 71 -6.27 -3.92 -16.70
C ARG A 71 -7.73 -4.38 -16.78
N VAL A 72 -8.36 -4.71 -15.65
CA VAL A 72 -9.79 -5.09 -15.60
C VAL A 72 -10.68 -3.96 -16.14
N HIS A 73 -10.31 -2.72 -15.88
CA HIS A 73 -11.03 -1.54 -16.35
C HIS A 73 -10.53 -0.99 -17.70
N GLN A 74 -9.71 -1.74 -18.45
CA GLN A 74 -9.16 -1.34 -19.76
C GLN A 74 -8.36 -0.02 -19.72
N LEU A 75 -7.71 0.27 -18.59
CA LEU A 75 -6.83 1.42 -18.39
C LEU A 75 -5.36 0.99 -18.53
N ASP A 76 -4.49 1.95 -18.91
CA ASP A 76 -3.06 1.72 -19.06
C ASP A 76 -2.41 1.29 -17.72
N PRO A 77 -1.92 0.05 -17.59
CA PRO A 77 -1.31 -0.44 -16.36
C PRO A 77 0.03 0.25 -16.03
N ASP A 78 0.67 0.90 -17.01
CA ASP A 78 1.97 1.56 -16.83
C ASP A 78 1.85 2.94 -16.18
N LEU A 79 0.61 3.44 -16.00
CA LEU A 79 0.31 4.64 -15.21
C LEU A 79 0.88 4.56 -13.79
N ILE A 80 0.83 3.38 -13.16
CA ILE A 80 1.36 3.16 -11.79
C ILE A 80 2.88 3.33 -11.77
N GLU A 81 3.58 2.83 -12.78
CA GLU A 81 5.04 2.91 -12.87
C GLU A 81 5.51 4.32 -13.20
N LYS A 82 4.77 5.05 -14.04
CA LYS A 82 5.05 6.48 -14.32
C LYS A 82 4.96 7.31 -13.03
N LEU A 83 3.88 7.16 -12.26
CA LEU A 83 3.70 7.85 -10.97
C LEU A 83 4.75 7.47 -9.93
N GLU A 84 5.15 6.20 -9.88
CA GLU A 84 6.22 5.76 -8.99
C GLU A 84 7.57 6.38 -9.36
N ARG A 85 7.85 6.49 -10.67
CA ARG A 85 9.04 7.18 -11.20
C ARG A 85 9.02 8.67 -10.87
N GLU A 86 7.92 9.37 -11.11
CA GLU A 86 7.78 10.81 -10.76
C GLU A 86 8.00 11.05 -9.26
N ARG A 87 7.38 10.24 -8.39
CA ARG A 87 7.57 10.36 -6.93
C ARG A 87 9.02 10.10 -6.50
N ASN A 88 9.72 9.21 -7.19
CA ASN A 88 11.10 8.87 -6.88
C ASN A 88 12.12 9.77 -7.61
N ALA A 89 11.70 10.57 -8.59
CA ALA A 89 12.57 11.49 -9.33
C ALA A 89 13.24 12.52 -8.40
N GLY A 90 12.48 13.11 -7.47
CA GLY A 90 13.06 14.02 -6.47
C GLY A 90 14.06 13.36 -5.50
N LYS A 91 13.96 12.03 -5.31
CA LYS A 91 14.99 11.26 -4.57
C LYS A 91 16.24 11.02 -5.41
N HIS A 92 16.08 10.90 -6.73
CA HIS A 92 17.21 10.80 -7.65
C HIS A 92 17.99 12.11 -7.73
N GLU A 93 17.29 13.25 -7.80
CA GLU A 93 17.94 14.57 -7.80
C GLU A 93 18.76 14.81 -6.54
N SER A 94 18.18 14.56 -5.36
CA SER A 94 18.89 14.69 -4.07
C SER A 94 20.02 13.67 -3.90
N TYR A 95 19.94 12.49 -4.53
CA TYR A 95 21.06 11.54 -4.57
C TYR A 95 22.20 12.05 -5.48
N VAL A 96 21.88 12.54 -6.67
CA VAL A 96 22.87 13.07 -7.62
C VAL A 96 23.56 14.31 -7.06
N GLU A 97 22.83 15.19 -6.36
CA GLU A 97 23.39 16.36 -5.69
C GLU A 97 24.40 15.97 -4.58
N ARG A 98 24.13 14.89 -3.83
CA ARG A 98 24.98 14.45 -2.72
C ARG A 98 26.12 13.51 -3.12
N PHE A 99 25.94 12.67 -4.14
CA PHE A 99 26.84 11.56 -4.46
C PHE A 99 27.32 11.54 -5.92
N GLY A 100 26.86 12.48 -6.75
CA GLY A 100 27.17 12.52 -8.18
C GLY A 100 26.36 11.53 -9.03
N PRO A 101 26.47 11.61 -10.37
CA PRO A 101 25.79 10.71 -11.28
C PRO A 101 26.27 9.27 -11.08
N ARG A 102 25.35 8.28 -11.12
CA ARG A 102 25.75 6.86 -11.16
C ARG A 102 26.53 6.62 -12.45
N SER A 103 27.76 6.11 -12.35
CA SER A 103 28.52 5.69 -13.53
C SER A 103 27.78 4.51 -14.19
N THR A 104 27.23 4.74 -15.38
CA THR A 104 26.79 3.65 -16.26
C THR A 104 28.03 3.13 -16.97
N LEU A 105 28.60 2.03 -16.44
CA LEU A 105 29.51 1.18 -17.21
C LEU A 105 28.70 0.30 -18.16
#